data_AF-A0A817AAU0-F1
#
_entry.id   AF-A0A817AAU0-F1
#
_cell.length_a   1.000
_cell.length_b   1.000
_cell.length_c   1.000
_cell.angle_alpha   90.00
_cell.angle_beta   90.00
_cell.angle_gamma   90.00
#
_symmetry.space_group_name_H-M   'P 1'
#
loop_
_entity.id
_entity.type
_entity.pdbx_description
1 polymer ?
#
loop_
_entity_poly.entity_id
_entity_poly.type
_entity_poly.pdbx_seq_one_letter_code
_entity_poly.pdbx_strand_id
1 'polypeptide(L)'
;MGRKVVSTDQKKNIICLRDTGMFQDQISRQLNISCKCIRQTIRKFDKFRTACTKPGAGRKPKVTERKKRLIKLQQVRDDTLSLTDLARFARTDLNITISQHTISCILRDFNMISFIAPKKPRITSAQRRTRLDWCYEHLSWSINDWSNVVFTDETRFERSQQRVHNGGGIVSVVHKLIYLTYI
;
A
#
# COMPACT_ATOMS: atom_id res chain seq x y z
N MET A 1 -12.71 23.23 24.21
CA MET A 1 -13.32 23.47 22.88
C MET A 1 -12.66 24.69 22.24
N GLY A 2 -12.09 24.56 21.04
CA GLY A 2 -11.47 25.70 20.33
C GLY A 2 -12.52 26.69 19.80
N ARG A 3 -12.14 27.95 19.58
CA ARG A 3 -13.03 28.93 18.93
C ARG A 3 -13.40 28.45 17.52
N LYS A 4 -14.66 28.62 17.14
CA LYS A 4 -15.16 28.28 15.79
C LYS A 4 -14.37 29.08 14.75
N VAL A 5 -13.82 28.38 13.77
CA VAL A 5 -13.05 28.98 12.67
C VAL A 5 -14.03 29.48 11.61
N VAL A 6 -13.80 30.70 11.10
CA VAL A 6 -14.58 31.27 9.99
C VAL A 6 -14.34 30.44 8.73
N SER A 7 -15.42 30.06 8.04
CA SER A 7 -15.33 29.22 6.85
C SER A 7 -14.60 29.96 5.72
N THR A 8 -14.08 29.21 4.76
CA THR A 8 -13.39 29.79 3.61
C THR A 8 -14.32 30.69 2.80
N ASP A 9 -15.59 30.31 2.65
CA ASP A 9 -16.58 31.11 1.91
C ASP A 9 -16.96 32.39 2.65
N GLN A 10 -17.10 32.33 3.97
CA GLN A 10 -17.29 33.54 4.78
C GLN A 10 -16.12 34.52 4.61
N LYS A 11 -14.88 34.02 4.51
CA LYS A 11 -13.70 34.87 4.25
C LYS A 11 -13.73 35.48 2.85
N LYS A 12 -14.13 34.71 1.84
CA LYS A 12 -14.31 35.24 0.47
C LYS A 12 -15.38 36.34 0.44
N ASN A 13 -16.50 36.15 1.13
CA ASN A 13 -17.54 37.18 1.23
C ASN A 13 -17.04 38.46 1.90
N ILE A 14 -16.24 38.33 2.97
CA ILE A 14 -15.59 39.49 3.61
C ILE A 14 -14.69 40.24 2.62
N ILE A 15 -13.90 39.52 1.81
CA ILE A 15 -12.99 40.13 0.82
C ILE A 15 -13.80 40.82 -0.27
N CYS A 16 -14.83 40.16 -0.82
CA CYS A 16 -15.72 40.70 -1.83
C CYS A 16 -16.38 42.01 -1.36
N LEU A 17 -17.00 42.01 -0.17
CA LEU A 17 -17.67 43.21 0.37
C LEU A 17 -16.70 44.36 0.68
N ARG A 18 -15.43 44.02 0.94
CA ARG A 18 -14.37 45.01 1.13
C ARG A 18 -13.92 45.60 -0.21
N ASP A 19 -13.82 44.78 -1.26
CA ASP A 19 -13.46 45.24 -2.59
C ASP A 19 -14.59 46.10 -3.22
N THR A 20 -15.85 45.92 -2.81
CA THR A 20 -16.95 46.83 -3.13
C THR A 20 -16.95 48.13 -2.32
N GLY A 21 -15.97 48.34 -1.43
CA GLY A 21 -15.80 49.58 -0.67
C GLY A 21 -16.64 49.71 0.61
N MET A 22 -17.27 48.65 1.12
CA MET A 22 -18.07 48.72 2.34
C MET A 22 -17.18 48.88 3.60
N PHE A 23 -17.69 49.62 4.59
CA PHE A 23 -16.98 49.76 5.86
C PHE A 23 -17.01 48.46 6.67
N GLN A 24 -15.93 48.17 7.40
CA GLN A 24 -15.79 46.93 8.17
C GLN A 24 -16.93 46.70 9.18
N ASP A 25 -17.49 47.76 9.74
CA ASP A 25 -18.63 47.68 10.66
C ASP A 25 -19.93 47.26 9.96
N GLN A 26 -20.17 47.74 8.73
CA GLN A 26 -21.31 47.30 7.91
C GLN A 26 -21.17 45.81 7.55
N ILE A 27 -19.97 45.38 7.17
CA ILE A 27 -19.65 43.97 6.89
C ILE A 27 -19.90 43.10 8.14
N SER A 28 -19.54 43.61 9.32
CA SER A 28 -19.76 42.92 10.60
C SER A 28 -21.25 42.68 10.87
N ARG A 29 -22.08 43.70 10.67
CA ARG A 29 -23.53 43.60 10.86
C ARG A 29 -24.18 42.67 9.83
N GLN A 30 -23.77 42.76 8.57
CA GLN A 30 -24.34 41.96 7.48
C GLN A 30 -23.99 40.46 7.60
N LEU A 31 -22.74 40.14 7.92
CA LEU A 31 -22.28 38.74 8.02
C LEU A 31 -22.39 38.15 9.43
N ASN A 32 -22.74 38.96 10.43
CA ASN A 32 -22.75 38.62 11.85
C ASN A 32 -21.41 38.03 12.33
N ILE A 33 -20.30 38.67 11.95
CA ILE A 33 -18.92 38.27 12.29
C ILE A 33 -18.24 39.44 12.96
N SER A 34 -17.58 39.21 14.10
CA SER A 34 -16.89 40.30 14.84
C SER A 34 -15.93 41.11 13.96
N CYS A 35 -15.93 42.44 14.13
CA CYS A 35 -15.00 43.37 13.47
C CYS A 35 -13.52 42.95 13.62
N LYS A 36 -13.13 42.36 14.76
CA LYS A 36 -11.76 41.85 14.98
C LYS A 36 -11.41 40.74 14.00
N CYS A 37 -12.34 39.82 13.73
CA CYS A 37 -12.13 38.72 12.79
C CYS A 37 -12.07 39.22 11.34
N ILE A 38 -12.94 40.16 10.97
CA ILE A 38 -12.92 40.83 9.65
C ILE A 38 -11.56 41.49 9.42
N ARG A 39 -11.10 42.33 10.37
CA ARG A 39 -9.80 43.00 10.31
C ARG A 39 -8.64 42.03 10.16
N GLN A 40 -8.65 40.93 10.93
CA GLN A 40 -7.62 39.90 10.80
C GLN A 40 -7.66 39.17 9.45
N THR A 41 -8.85 38.93 8.92
CA THR A 41 -9.04 38.29 7.62
C THR A 41 -8.49 39.17 6.50
N ILE A 42 -8.84 40.47 6.51
CA ILE A 42 -8.31 41.45 5.55
C ILE A 42 -6.79 41.53 5.65
N ARG A 43 -6.22 41.71 6.86
CA ARG A 43 -4.76 41.74 7.05
C ARG A 43 -4.04 40.48 6.53
N LYS A 44 -4.62 39.31 6.75
CA LYS A 44 -4.06 38.05 6.24
C LYS A 44 -4.17 37.96 4.72
N PHE A 45 -5.28 38.40 4.16
CA PHE A 45 -5.47 38.44 2.71
C PHE A 45 -4.51 39.41 2.04
N ASP A 46 -4.27 40.58 2.62
CA ASP A 46 -3.29 41.52 2.08
C ASP A 46 -1.86 40.97 2.08
N LYS A 47 -1.50 40.20 3.12
CA LYS A 47 -0.17 39.59 3.23
C LYS A 47 0.02 38.37 2.32
N PHE A 48 -0.97 37.49 2.23
CA PHE A 48 -0.83 36.17 1.60
C PHE A 48 -1.67 35.97 0.33
N ARG A 49 -2.49 36.96 -0.05
CA ARG A 49 -3.42 36.94 -1.20
C ARG A 49 -4.27 35.67 -1.28
N THR A 50 -4.61 35.09 -0.13
CA THR A 50 -5.29 33.80 -0.03
C THR A 50 -6.33 33.84 1.07
N ALA A 51 -7.58 33.48 0.75
CA ALA A 51 -8.68 33.35 1.72
C ALA A 51 -8.65 32.01 2.49
N CYS A 52 -8.00 30.99 1.93
CA CYS A 52 -7.85 29.67 2.53
C CYS A 52 -7.01 29.72 3.81
N THR A 53 -7.47 29.00 4.84
CA THR A 53 -6.67 28.78 6.05
C THR A 53 -5.53 27.83 5.72
N LYS A 54 -4.27 28.24 5.95
CA LYS A 54 -3.14 27.33 5.84
C LYS A 54 -3.27 26.24 6.91
N PRO A 55 -3.02 24.96 6.56
CA PRO A 55 -2.97 23.90 7.56
C PRO A 55 -1.89 24.23 8.59
N GLY A 56 -2.17 23.91 9.85
CA GLY A 56 -1.15 24.03 10.90
C GLY A 56 -0.01 23.03 10.64
N ALA A 57 1.19 23.35 11.15
CA ALA A 57 2.37 22.48 11.01
C ALA A 57 2.20 21.09 11.66
N GLY A 58 1.17 20.91 12.49
CA GLY A 58 0.90 19.65 13.19
C GLY A 58 1.95 19.32 14.25
N ARG A 59 1.87 18.11 14.79
CA ARG A 59 2.83 17.58 15.76
C ARG A 59 4.06 17.07 15.01
N LYS A 60 5.26 17.47 15.47
CA LYS A 60 6.51 16.92 14.94
C LYS A 60 6.56 15.39 15.14
N PRO A 61 6.96 14.62 14.11
CA PRO A 61 7.03 13.17 14.22
C PRO A 61 8.12 12.74 15.21
N LYS A 62 7.87 11.65 15.95
CA LYS A 62 8.85 11.07 16.89
C LYS A 62 10.07 10.46 16.17
N VAL A 63 9.88 10.01 14.92
CA VAL A 63 10.91 9.33 14.13
C VAL A 63 11.32 10.23 12.96
N THR A 64 12.61 10.51 12.86
CA THR A 64 13.20 11.27 11.74
C THR A 64 13.28 10.41 10.48
N GLU A 65 13.23 11.04 9.30
CA GLU A 65 13.36 10.36 8.00
C GLU A 65 14.66 9.55 7.85
N ARG A 66 15.76 9.97 8.46
CA ARG A 66 16.99 9.15 8.51
C ARG A 66 16.76 7.81 9.20
N LYS A 67 16.07 7.81 10.34
CA LYS A 67 15.83 6.61 11.13
C LYS A 67 14.81 5.68 10.46
N LYS A 68 13.79 6.24 9.82
CA LYS A 68 12.87 5.47 8.95
C LYS A 68 13.64 4.71 7.85
N ARG A 69 14.58 5.39 7.18
CA ARG A 69 15.43 4.75 6.17
C ARG A 69 16.31 3.64 6.74
N LEU A 70 16.84 3.78 7.95
CA LEU A 70 17.62 2.73 8.61
C LEU A 70 16.77 1.49 8.93
N ILE A 71 15.54 1.69 9.40
CA ILE A 71 14.59 0.58 9.62
C ILE A 71 14.29 -0.14 8.30
N LYS A 72 14.03 0.62 7.21
CA LYS A 72 13.84 0.06 5.87
C LYS A 72 15.06 -0.76 5.43
N LEU A 73 16.26 -0.20 5.57
CA LEU A 73 17.50 -0.90 5.19
C LEU A 73 17.68 -2.19 5.98
N GLN A 74 17.32 -2.20 7.26
CA GLN A 74 17.37 -3.42 8.07
C GLN A 74 16.43 -4.50 7.53
N GLN A 75 15.19 -4.14 7.18
CA GLN A 75 14.24 -5.08 6.57
C GLN A 75 14.67 -5.56 5.17
N VAL A 76 15.39 -4.75 4.41
CA VAL A 76 15.91 -5.14 3.08
C VAL A 76 17.10 -6.10 3.22
N ARG A 77 17.91 -5.96 4.27
CA ARG A 77 19.03 -6.86 4.55
C ARG A 77 18.57 -8.24 4.98
N ASP A 78 17.51 -8.28 5.78
CA ASP A 78 16.91 -9.51 6.28
C ASP A 78 15.39 -9.37 6.21
N ASP A 79 14.80 -9.98 5.17
CA ASP A 79 13.37 -9.92 4.87
C ASP A 79 12.52 -10.81 5.77
N THR A 80 13.16 -11.67 6.58
CA THR A 80 12.49 -12.57 7.53
C THR A 80 12.19 -11.92 8.88
N LEU A 81 12.75 -10.73 9.12
CA LEU A 81 12.58 -10.01 10.38
C LEU A 81 11.12 -9.68 10.66
N SER A 82 10.71 -9.98 11.89
CA SER A 82 9.40 -9.62 12.40
C SER A 82 9.33 -8.14 12.78
N LEU A 83 8.11 -7.59 12.86
CA LEU A 83 7.89 -6.23 13.37
C LEU A 83 8.42 -6.05 14.80
N THR A 84 8.39 -7.11 15.61
CA THR A 84 8.97 -7.15 16.96
C THR A 84 10.49 -7.00 16.95
N ASP A 85 11.18 -7.68 16.03
CA ASP A 85 12.63 -7.60 15.92
C ASP A 85 13.07 -6.24 15.41
N LEU A 86 12.34 -5.66 14.45
CA LEU A 86 12.56 -4.28 14.02
C LEU A 86 12.32 -3.27 15.15
N ALA A 87 11.37 -3.54 16.06
CA ALA A 87 11.14 -2.68 17.23
C ALA A 87 12.28 -2.79 18.24
N ARG A 88 12.87 -3.98 18.37
CA ARG A 88 14.08 -4.20 19.17
C ARG A 88 15.25 -3.42 18.57
N PHE A 89 15.52 -3.59 17.27
CA PHE A 89 16.54 -2.85 16.51
C PHE A 89 16.39 -1.32 16.67
N ALA A 90 15.17 -0.80 16.51
CA ALA A 90 14.92 0.63 16.66
C ALA A 90 15.22 1.13 18.09
N ARG A 91 15.03 0.27 19.09
CA ARG A 91 15.29 0.60 20.50
C ARG A 91 16.79 0.52 20.82
N THR A 92 17.50 -0.50 20.34
CA THR A 92 18.92 -0.76 20.61
C THR A 92 19.84 0.14 19.78
N ASP A 93 19.64 0.19 18.47
CA ASP A 93 20.60 0.82 17.55
C ASP A 93 20.25 2.27 17.24
N LEU A 94 18.95 2.60 17.23
CA LEU A 94 18.47 3.94 16.91
C LEU A 94 18.08 4.76 18.15
N ASN A 95 18.13 4.16 19.34
CA ASN A 95 17.72 4.75 20.61
C ASN A 95 16.30 5.38 20.54
N ILE A 96 15.34 4.70 19.92
CA ILE A 96 13.93 5.12 19.91
C ILE A 96 13.00 4.00 20.39
N THR A 97 12.15 4.35 21.34
CA THR A 97 10.99 3.54 21.71
C THR A 97 9.82 3.76 20.74
N ILE A 98 9.59 2.80 19.84
CA ILE A 98 8.44 2.79 18.92
C ILE A 98 7.62 1.51 19.09
N SER A 99 6.32 1.60 18.78
CA SER A 99 5.44 0.43 18.75
C SER A 99 5.58 -0.30 17.42
N GLN A 100 5.17 -1.58 17.40
CA GLN A 100 5.10 -2.38 16.17
C GLN A 100 4.20 -1.72 15.11
N HIS A 101 3.11 -1.08 15.54
CA HIS A 101 2.22 -0.35 14.64
C HIS A 101 2.95 0.79 13.91
N THR A 102 3.76 1.57 14.62
CA THR A 102 4.55 2.64 14.00
C THR A 102 5.52 2.09 12.96
N ILE A 103 6.15 0.94 13.22
CA ILE A 103 7.05 0.28 12.27
C ILE A 103 6.28 -0.18 11.03
N SER A 104 5.13 -0.80 11.23
CA SER A 104 4.26 -1.20 10.12
C SER A 104 3.87 0.00 9.25
N CYS A 105 3.50 1.13 9.84
CA CYS A 105 3.23 2.36 9.09
C CYS A 105 4.47 2.86 8.33
N ILE A 106 5.66 2.87 8.96
CA ILE A 106 6.91 3.26 8.29
C ILE A 106 7.20 2.34 7.10
N LEU A 107 7.02 1.03 7.24
CA LEU A 107 7.23 0.08 6.14
C LEU A 107 6.21 0.28 5.01
N ARG A 108 4.95 0.56 5.34
CA ARG A 108 3.92 0.91 4.35
C ARG A 108 4.21 2.24 3.63
N ASP A 109 4.77 3.23 4.31
CA ASP A 109 5.22 4.48 3.67
C ASP A 109 6.29 4.20 2.58
N PHE A 110 7.03 3.09 2.70
CA PHE A 110 7.98 2.61 1.70
C PHE A 110 7.41 1.52 0.76
N ASN A 111 6.09 1.33 0.72
CA ASN A 111 5.40 0.31 -0.06
C ASN A 111 5.86 -1.14 0.25
N MET A 112 6.36 -1.39 1.47
CA MET A 112 6.70 -2.73 1.93
C MET A 112 5.50 -3.36 2.62
N ILE A 113 4.85 -4.27 1.90
CA ILE A 113 3.65 -4.99 2.36
C ILE A 113 4.00 -6.47 2.47
N SER A 114 3.58 -7.10 3.57
CA SER A 114 3.76 -8.53 3.78
C SER A 114 2.74 -9.33 2.99
N PHE A 115 3.20 -10.38 2.31
CA PHE A 115 2.35 -11.35 1.62
C PHE A 115 2.75 -12.77 2.01
N ILE A 116 1.80 -13.70 1.96
CA ILE A 116 2.10 -15.12 2.11
C ILE A 116 2.66 -15.62 0.77
N ALA A 117 3.90 -16.09 0.78
CA ALA A 117 4.51 -16.67 -0.40
C ALA A 117 3.78 -17.97 -0.81
N PRO A 118 3.49 -18.19 -2.10
CA PRO A 118 2.90 -19.44 -2.55
C PRO A 118 3.84 -20.61 -2.29
N LYS A 119 3.28 -21.77 -1.93
CA LYS A 119 4.05 -23.01 -1.78
C LYS A 119 4.62 -23.40 -3.15
N LYS A 120 5.93 -23.55 -3.25
CA LYS A 120 6.64 -23.97 -4.47
C LYS A 120 7.33 -25.32 -4.22
N PRO A 121 7.38 -26.24 -5.21
CA PRO A 121 8.21 -27.43 -5.09
C PRO A 121 9.67 -27.03 -4.96
N ARG A 122 10.43 -27.79 -4.18
CA ARG A 122 11.88 -27.57 -4.04
C ARG A 122 12.57 -28.05 -5.31
N ILE A 123 13.25 -27.15 -6.00
CA ILE A 123 13.99 -27.44 -7.24
C ILE A 123 15.49 -27.46 -6.93
N THR A 124 16.18 -28.52 -7.34
CA THR A 124 17.64 -28.65 -7.21
C THR A 124 18.37 -27.78 -8.24
N SER A 125 19.67 -27.55 -8.05
CA SER A 125 20.49 -26.82 -9.02
C SER A 125 20.54 -27.49 -10.39
N ALA A 126 20.65 -28.82 -10.42
CA ALA A 126 20.62 -29.61 -11.64
C ALA A 126 19.29 -29.47 -12.40
N GLN A 127 18.16 -29.65 -11.70
CA GLN A 127 16.82 -29.47 -12.28
C GLN A 127 16.62 -28.06 -12.85
N ARG A 128 17.10 -27.02 -12.15
CA ARG A 128 17.01 -25.65 -12.67
C ARG A 128 17.75 -25.48 -13.99
N ARG A 129 18.92 -26.12 -14.13
CA ARG A 129 19.71 -26.06 -15.36
C ARG A 129 19.01 -26.78 -16.50
N THR A 130 18.56 -28.01 -16.29
CA THR A 130 17.80 -28.77 -17.28
C THR A 130 16.57 -28.02 -17.77
N ARG A 131 15.80 -27.41 -16.85
CA ARG A 131 14.64 -26.56 -17.20
C ARG A 131 15.02 -25.37 -18.06
N LEU A 132 16.11 -24.70 -17.69
CA LEU A 132 16.57 -23.51 -18.39
C LEU A 132 17.12 -23.86 -19.78
N ASP A 133 17.88 -24.94 -19.91
CA ASP A 133 18.38 -25.44 -21.19
C ASP A 133 17.20 -25.82 -22.10
N TRP A 134 16.21 -26.55 -21.58
CA TRP A 134 14.99 -26.89 -22.31
C TRP A 134 14.23 -25.63 -22.77
N CYS A 135 14.06 -24.63 -21.91
CA CYS A 135 13.45 -23.36 -22.29
C CYS A 135 14.21 -22.65 -23.41
N TYR A 136 15.55 -22.70 -23.42
CA TYR A 136 16.36 -22.10 -24.48
C TYR A 136 16.25 -22.86 -25.80
N GLU A 137 16.27 -24.20 -25.77
CA GLU A 137 16.10 -25.04 -26.96
C GLU A 137 14.75 -24.80 -27.66
N HIS A 138 13.71 -24.49 -26.87
CA HIS A 138 12.34 -24.31 -27.35
C HIS A 138 11.94 -22.83 -27.45
N LEU A 139 12.86 -21.89 -27.22
CA LEU A 139 12.59 -20.45 -27.25
C LEU A 139 12.21 -19.95 -28.65
N SER A 140 12.82 -20.54 -29.68
CA SER A 140 12.61 -20.19 -31.10
C SER A 140 11.47 -20.96 -31.78
N TRP A 141 10.78 -21.84 -31.04
CA TRP A 141 9.72 -22.66 -31.60
C TRP A 141 8.52 -21.84 -32.05
N SER A 142 8.05 -22.12 -33.26
CA SER A 142 6.85 -21.52 -33.82
C SER A 142 5.58 -22.20 -33.29
N ILE A 143 4.42 -21.57 -33.54
CA ILE A 143 3.12 -22.15 -33.19
C ILE A 143 2.94 -23.53 -33.85
N ASN A 144 3.46 -23.72 -35.07
CA ASN A 144 3.38 -25.00 -35.76
C ASN A 144 4.21 -26.08 -35.07
N ASP A 145 5.38 -25.72 -34.52
CA ASP A 145 6.23 -26.65 -33.78
C ASP A 145 5.56 -27.07 -32.47
N TRP A 146 4.94 -26.12 -31.75
CA TRP A 146 4.13 -26.42 -30.57
C TRP A 146 2.90 -27.26 -30.88
N SER A 147 2.32 -27.12 -32.08
CA SER A 147 1.14 -27.89 -32.50
C SER A 147 1.41 -29.39 -32.61
N ASN A 148 2.69 -29.77 -32.74
CA ASN A 148 3.14 -31.15 -32.77
C ASN A 148 3.43 -31.74 -31.38
N VAL A 149 3.31 -30.96 -30.29
CA VAL A 149 3.56 -31.43 -28.92
C VAL A 149 2.26 -31.77 -28.21
N VAL A 150 2.20 -32.99 -27.67
CA VAL A 150 1.11 -33.41 -26.78
C VAL A 150 1.66 -33.51 -25.36
N PHE A 151 1.11 -32.74 -24.43
CA PHE A 151 1.43 -32.84 -23.00
C PHE A 151 0.45 -33.79 -22.30
N THR A 152 0.98 -34.80 -21.61
CA THR A 152 0.22 -35.72 -20.77
C THR A 152 0.68 -35.59 -19.32
N ASP A 153 -0.25 -35.50 -18.38
CA ASP A 153 0.05 -35.52 -16.95
C ASP A 153 -1.00 -36.38 -16.22
N GLU A 154 -0.59 -37.03 -15.14
CA GLU A 154 -1.47 -37.84 -14.31
C GLU A 154 -1.75 -37.12 -13.00
N THR A 155 -3.03 -36.95 -12.67
CA THR A 155 -3.45 -36.34 -11.40
C THR A 155 -4.24 -37.34 -10.58
N ARG A 156 -3.90 -37.45 -9.29
CA ARG A 156 -4.61 -38.32 -8.35
C ARG A 156 -5.90 -37.64 -7.90
N PHE A 157 -7.03 -38.28 -8.18
CA PHE A 157 -8.33 -37.88 -7.65
C PHE A 157 -8.74 -38.79 -6.50
N GLU A 158 -9.08 -38.20 -5.36
CA GLU A 158 -9.71 -38.93 -4.28
C GLU A 158 -11.21 -39.01 -4.55
N ARG A 159 -11.71 -40.24 -4.73
CA ARG A 159 -13.15 -40.48 -4.78
C ARG A 159 -13.67 -40.30 -3.36
N SER A 160 -14.31 -39.17 -3.08
CA SER A 160 -15.14 -39.05 -1.88
C SER A 160 -16.17 -40.17 -1.95
N GLN A 161 -16.11 -41.15 -1.05
CA GLN A 161 -17.16 -42.13 -0.94
C GLN A 161 -18.43 -41.41 -0.50
N GLN A 162 -19.29 -41.01 -1.44
CA GLN A 162 -20.71 -41.02 -1.14
C GLN A 162 -21.01 -42.46 -0.75
N ARG A 163 -21.52 -42.66 0.47
CA ARG A 163 -22.07 -43.95 0.89
C ARG A 163 -23.14 -44.34 -0.12
N VAL A 164 -22.77 -45.17 -1.08
CA VAL A 164 -23.71 -45.91 -1.91
C VAL A 164 -23.31 -47.38 -1.77
N HIS A 165 -24.22 -48.14 -1.20
CA HIS A 165 -24.12 -49.59 -1.13
C HIS A 165 -23.96 -50.17 -2.55
N ASN A 166 -23.11 -51.19 -2.63
CA ASN A 166 -22.95 -52.16 -3.71
C ASN A 166 -22.24 -51.72 -5.00
N GLY A 167 -21.06 -52.31 -5.17
CA GLY A 167 -20.73 -53.12 -6.36
C GLY A 167 -20.34 -52.38 -7.64
N GLY A 168 -19.04 -52.21 -7.84
CA GLY A 168 -18.43 -52.00 -9.17
C GLY A 168 -18.37 -50.54 -9.63
N GLY A 169 -17.23 -49.88 -9.39
CA GLY A 169 -16.98 -48.52 -9.88
C GLY A 169 -15.95 -48.50 -11.02
N ILE A 170 -16.40 -48.18 -12.22
CA ILE A 170 -15.59 -47.93 -13.43
C ILE A 170 -14.69 -46.70 -13.21
N VAL A 171 -13.41 -46.79 -13.60
CA VAL A 171 -12.46 -45.68 -13.59
C VAL A 171 -12.67 -44.86 -14.87
N SER A 172 -13.09 -43.59 -14.74
CA SER A 172 -13.14 -42.67 -15.88
C SER A 172 -11.95 -41.72 -15.84
N VAL A 173 -11.16 -41.73 -16.91
CA VAL A 173 -10.03 -40.84 -17.15
C VAL A 173 -10.59 -39.56 -17.80
N VAL A 174 -10.40 -38.41 -17.16
CA VAL A 174 -10.70 -37.10 -17.77
C VAL A 174 -9.41 -36.33 -17.88
N HIS A 175 -9.02 -36.00 -19.12
CA HIS A 175 -7.88 -35.13 -19.41
C HIS A 175 -8.16 -33.71 -18.93
N LYS A 176 -7.38 -33.24 -17.94
CA LYS A 176 -7.20 -31.82 -17.62
C LYS A 176 -5.74 -31.46 -17.88
N LEU A 177 -5.54 -30.41 -18.66
CA LEU A 177 -4.24 -29.87 -19.01
C LEU A 177 -3.60 -29.09 -17.84
N ILE A 178 -2.25 -29.06 -17.85
CA ILE A 178 -1.28 -28.27 -17.06
C ILE A 178 -0.91 -28.93 -15.70
N TYR A 179 0.33 -29.38 -15.42
CA TYR A 179 1.66 -28.72 -15.52
C TYR A 179 2.80 -29.71 -15.82
N LEU A 180 3.83 -29.22 -16.54
CA LEU A 180 5.14 -29.86 -16.72
C LEU A 180 5.84 -30.14 -15.37
N THR A 181 5.63 -31.34 -14.83
CA THR A 181 6.31 -31.83 -13.62
C THR A 181 7.62 -32.56 -13.94
N TYR A 182 7.88 -32.91 -15.20
CA TYR A 182 9.01 -33.75 -15.63
C TYR A 182 9.88 -33.13 -16.74
N ILE A 183 10.08 -31.81 -16.70
CA ILE A 183 11.17 -31.12 -17.41
C ILE A 183 11.85 -30.17 -16.42
#